data_AF-G9GBW3-F1
#
_entry.id   AF-G9GBW3-F1
#
_cell.length_a   1.000
_cell.length_b   1.000
_cell.length_c   1.000
_cell.angle_alpha   90.00
_cell.angle_beta   90.00
_cell.angle_gamma   90.00
#
_symmetry.space_group_name_H-M   'P 1'
#
loop_
_entity.id
_entity.type
_entity.pdbx_description
1 polymer ?
#
loop_
_entity_poly.entity_id
_entity_poly.type
_entity_poly.pdbx_seq_one_letter_code
_entity_poly.pdbx_strand_id
1 'polypeptide(L)' 'MGRLKVGIIFGGASEEHPISVKSAQEVAKNLDSERYEPFWIGITKSG' A
#
# COMPACT_ATOMS: atom_id res chain seq x y z
N MET A 1 -24.32 1.36 0.00
CA MET A 1 -23.21 1.83 0.87
C MET A 1 -21.96 1.93 0.00
N GLY A 2 -21.20 3.02 0.09
CA GLY A 2 -19.96 3.16 -0.68
C GLY A 2 -18.87 2.20 -0.20
N ARG A 3 -17.89 1.90 -1.07
CA ARG A 3 -16.69 1.12 -0.71
C ARG A 3 -15.93 1.80 0.42
N LEU A 4 -15.33 1.02 1.31
CA LEU A 4 -14.52 1.60 2.39
C LEU A 4 -13.20 2.12 1.81
N LYS A 5 -12.89 3.39 2.08
CA LYS A 5 -11.63 4.00 1.67
C LYS A 5 -10.50 3.53 2.58
N VAL A 6 -9.42 3.03 1.99
CA VAL A 6 -8.27 2.49 2.74
C VAL A 6 -6.98 3.13 2.25
N GLY A 7 -6.27 3.83 3.13
CA GLY A 7 -4.93 4.34 2.85
C GLY A 7 -3.88 3.26 3.13
N ILE A 8 -3.09 2.90 2.11
CA ILE A 8 -2.02 1.91 2.20
C ILE A 8 -0.70 2.65 2.07
N ILE A 9 0.00 2.79 3.18
CA ILE A 9 1.28 3.51 3.28
C ILE A 9 2.41 2.49 3.29
N PHE A 10 3.41 2.67 2.42
CA PHE A 10 4.50 1.70 2.26
C PHE A 10 5.79 2.38 1.76
N GLY A 11 6.89 1.61 1.71
CA GLY A 11 8.23 2.10 1.38
C GLY A 11 8.96 2.59 2.62
N GLY A 12 9.42 3.85 2.60
CA GLY A 12 10.09 4.49 3.73
C GLY A 12 11.61 4.58 3.60
N ALA A 13 12.22 5.41 4.45
CA ALA A 13 13.66 5.55 4.59
C ALA A 13 14.23 4.43 5.49
N SER A 14 14.21 3.20 4.96
CA SER A 14 14.68 1.99 5.64
C SER A 14 15.39 1.06 4.65
N GLU A 15 16.32 0.24 5.14
CA GLU A 15 16.93 -0.86 4.39
C GLU A 15 15.90 -1.89 3.91
N GLU A 16 14.78 -2.02 4.63
CA GLU A 16 13.64 -2.85 4.27
C GLU A 16 12.65 -2.17 3.31
N HIS A 17 12.95 -0.96 2.80
CA HIS A 17 12.15 -0.30 1.76
C HIS A 17 11.69 -1.25 0.64
N PRO A 18 12.56 -2.03 -0.03
CA PRO A 18 12.14 -2.96 -1.08
C PRO A 18 11.22 -4.08 -0.55
N ILE A 19 11.34 -4.47 0.72
CA ILE A 19 10.46 -5.45 1.36
C ILE A 19 9.07 -4.84 1.58
N SER A 20 8.99 -3.60 2.08
CA SER A 20 7.72 -2.88 2.21
C SER A 20 7.01 -2.67 0.87
N VAL A 21 7.76 -2.32 -0.19
CA VAL A 21 7.23 -2.22 -1.56
C VAL A 21 6.68 -3.55 -2.05
N LYS A 22 7.41 -4.66 -1.85
CA LYS A 22 6.94 -6.00 -2.21
C LYS A 22 5.67 -6.38 -1.46
N SER A 23 5.59 -6.09 -0.16
CA SER A 23 4.37 -6.32 0.63
C SER A 23 3.17 -5.54 0.09
N ALA A 24 3.35 -4.27 -0.29
CA ALA A 24 2.29 -3.47 -0.89
C ALA A 24 1.79 -4.04 -2.23
N GLN A 25 2.68 -4.61 -3.04
CA GLN A 25 2.30 -5.31 -4.27
C GLN A 25 1.43 -6.55 -3.99
N GLU A 26 1.76 -7.34 -2.96
CA GLU A 26 0.95 -8.50 -2.58
C GLU A 26 -0.42 -8.09 -2.01
N VAL A 27 -0.48 -6.98 -1.27
CA VAL A 27 -1.77 -6.38 -0.86
C VAL A 27 -2.57 -5.95 -2.09
N ALA A 28 -1.97 -5.27 -3.05
CA ALA A 28 -2.65 -4.84 -4.27
C ALA A 28 -3.23 -5.99 -5.09
N LYS A 29 -2.55 -7.14 -5.12
CA LYS A 29 -3.01 -8.35 -5.82
C LYS A 29 -4.20 -9.04 -5.14
N ASN A 30 -4.32 -8.95 -3.82
CA ASN A 30 -5.28 -9.74 -3.03
C ASN A 30 -6.39 -8.90 -2.39
N LEU A 31 -6.30 -7.57 -2.45
CA LEU A 31 -7.31 -6.69 -1.87
C LEU A 31 -8.62 -6.81 -2.65
N ASP A 32 -9.71 -7.04 -1.92
CA ASP A 32 -11.06 -7.03 -2.46
C ASP A 32 -11.48 -5.62 -2.91
N SER A 33 -11.46 -5.37 -4.22
CA SER A 33 -11.82 -4.08 -4.82
C SER A 33 -13.34 -3.81 -4.87
N GLU A 34 -14.18 -4.82 -4.62
CA GLU A 34 -15.62 -4.62 -4.48
C GLU A 34 -15.96 -4.07 -3.09
N ARG A 35 -15.17 -4.44 -2.08
CA ARG A 35 -15.32 -3.96 -0.70
C ARG A 35 -14.53 -2.69 -0.39
N TYR A 36 -13.35 -2.53 -0.99
CA TYR A 36 -12.40 -1.47 -0.65
C TYR A 36 -12.06 -0.55 -1.84
N GLU A 37 -11.84 0.72 -1.53
CA GLU A 37 -11.28 1.73 -2.43
C GLU A 37 -9.88 2.12 -1.92
N PRO A 38 -8.80 1.52 -2.45
CA PRO A 38 -7.45 1.75 -1.96
C PRO A 38 -6.84 3.08 -2.46
N PHE A 39 -6.09 3.73 -1.56
CA PHE A 39 -5.23 4.87 -1.86
C PHE A 39 -3.79 4.50 -1.50
N TRP A 40 -2.91 4.48 -2.49
CA TRP A 40 -1.53 4.04 -2.34
C TRP A 40 -0.62 5.23 -2.06
N ILE A 41 0.09 5.20 -0.93
CA ILE A 41 0.96 6.28 -0.48
C ILE A 41 2.36 5.71 -0.31
N GLY A 42 3.20 5.91 -1.33
CA GLY A 42 4.60 5.50 -1.29
C GLY A 42 5.47 6.56 -0.61
N ILE A 43 6.22 6.16 0.40
CA ILE A 43 7.29 6.96 1.01
C ILE A 43 8.60 6.57 0.33
N THR A 44 9.37 7.54 -0.14
CA THR A 44 10.62 7.25 -0.84
C THR A 44 11.71 6.80 0.13
N LYS A 45 12.87 6.37 -0.38
CA LYS A 45 14.03 6.08 0.46
C LYS A 45 14.58 7.33 1.18
N SER A 46 14.24 8.52 0.71
CA SER A 46 14.63 9.80 1.31
C SER A 46 13.57 10.38 2.25
N GLY A 47 12.45 9.68 2.47
CA GLY A 47 11.25 10.20 3.14
C GLY A 47 10.18 10.67 2.17
#